data_AF-A0A2D4IFK5-F1
#
_entry.id   AF-A0A2D4IFK5-F1
#
_cell.length_a   1.000
_cell.length_b   1.000
_cell.length_c   1.000
_cell.angle_alpha   90.00
_cell.angle_beta   90.00
_cell.angle_gamma   90.00
#
_symmetry.space_group_name_H-M   'P 1'
#
loop_
_entity.id
_entity.type
_entity.pdbx_description
1 polymer ?
#
loop_
_entity_poly.entity_id
_entity_poly.type
_entity_poly.pdbx_seq_one_letter_code
_entity_poly.pdbx_strand_id
1 'polypeptide(L)'
;NQSLLHVYSGAEREWLPVCSQAWTEAFSRKTCQQLGFLNASDTEYVPLAFSGKSLLAGEMRKTLQQSLNSSRCHSGKQVSLRCTNCGQRISGRIVGGTEASASKWPWQVSLQ
;
A
#
# COMPACT_ATOMS: atom_id res chain seq x y z
N ASN A 1 -6.30 -13.43 5.62
CA ASN A 1 -5.27 -12.45 5.18
C ASN A 1 -5.92 -11.32 4.40
N GLN A 2 -6.28 -10.23 5.06
CA GLN A 2 -6.83 -9.04 4.41
C GLN A 2 -5.73 -7.98 4.30
N SER A 3 -5.51 -7.43 3.10
CA SER A 3 -4.50 -6.39 2.83
C SER A 3 -5.11 -4.99 3.00
N LEU A 4 -5.80 -4.77 4.12
CA LEU A 4 -6.56 -3.55 4.40
C LEU A 4 -5.65 -2.32 4.41
N LEU A 5 -5.97 -1.35 3.56
CA LEU A 5 -5.22 -0.11 3.44
C LEU A 5 -5.58 0.83 4.59
N HIS A 6 -4.57 1.14 5.41
CA HIS A 6 -4.64 2.16 6.44
C HIS A 6 -3.68 3.30 6.10
N VAL A 7 -4.10 4.52 6.40
CA VAL A 7 -3.26 5.71 6.24
C VAL A 7 -3.29 6.50 7.54
N TYR A 8 -2.11 6.93 7.99
CA TYR A 8 -1.99 7.75 9.19
C TYR A 8 -2.57 9.13 8.95
N SER A 9 -3.56 9.52 9.76
CA SER A 9 -4.16 10.85 9.74
C SER A 9 -3.52 11.72 10.82
N GLY A 10 -2.83 12.78 10.41
CA GLY A 10 -2.24 13.74 11.35
C GLY A 10 -3.29 14.51 12.17
N ALA A 11 -4.46 14.78 11.58
CA ALA A 11 -5.56 15.47 12.26
C ALA A 11 -6.19 14.61 13.37
N GLU A 12 -6.29 13.30 13.12
CA GLU A 12 -6.93 12.35 14.05
C GLU A 12 -5.91 11.65 14.95
N ARG A 13 -4.60 11.77 14.63
CA ARG A 13 -3.47 11.12 15.32
C ARG A 13 -3.61 9.60 15.41
N GLU A 14 -4.19 9.00 14.38
CA GLU A 14 -4.46 7.56 14.32
C GLU A 14 -4.35 7.03 12.88
N TRP A 15 -4.15 5.72 12.76
CA TRP A 15 -4.24 5.02 11.48
C TRP A 15 -5.70 4.76 11.16
N LEU A 16 -6.17 5.36 10.08
CA LEU A 16 -7.56 5.21 9.64
C LEU A 16 -7.66 4.34 8.40
N PRO A 17 -8.72 3.52 8.31
CA PRO A 17 -8.98 2.76 7.10
C PRO A 17 -9.43 3.67 5.97
N VAL A 18 -9.10 3.29 4.73
CA VAL A 18 -9.53 4.00 3.53
C VAL A 18 -10.88 3.45 3.05
N CYS A 19 -11.85 4.32 2.89
CA CYS A 19 -13.19 3.98 2.41
C CYS A 19 -13.17 3.66 0.91
N SER A 20 -14.00 2.71 0.47
CA SER A 20 -14.10 2.34 -0.95
C SER A 20 -14.68 3.47 -1.82
N GLN A 21 -15.43 4.38 -1.21
CA GLN A 21 -16.12 5.45 -1.92
C GLN A 21 -15.10 6.44 -2.52
N ALA A 22 -15.30 6.74 -3.82
CA ALA A 22 -14.40 7.56 -4.64
C ALA A 22 -12.96 7.02 -4.79
N TRP A 23 -12.66 5.81 -4.32
CA TRP A 23 -11.38 5.16 -4.57
C TRP A 23 -11.28 4.66 -6.01
N THR A 24 -10.15 4.90 -6.68
CA THR A 24 -9.95 4.53 -8.08
C THR A 24 -8.70 3.66 -8.28
N GLU A 25 -8.57 3.05 -9.46
CA GLU A 25 -7.36 2.32 -9.83
C GLU A 25 -6.12 3.24 -9.85
N ALA A 26 -6.30 4.51 -10.22
CA ALA A 26 -5.23 5.50 -10.21
C ALA A 26 -4.70 5.74 -8.78
N PHE A 27 -5.59 5.81 -7.78
CA PHE A 27 -5.19 5.85 -6.37
C PHE A 27 -4.48 4.57 -5.93
N SER A 28 -4.94 3.41 -6.39
CA SER A 28 -4.30 2.11 -6.09
C SER A 28 -2.85 2.07 -6.59
N ARG A 29 -2.62 2.42 -7.87
CA ARG A 29 -1.30 2.47 -8.49
C ARG A 29 -0.38 3.49 -7.81
N LYS A 30 -0.88 4.70 -7.56
CA LYS A 30 -0.13 5.75 -6.88
C LYS A 30 0.27 5.36 -5.46
N THR A 31 -0.64 4.73 -4.73
CA THR A 31 -0.38 4.26 -3.36
C THR A 31 0.74 3.22 -3.34
N CYS A 32 0.67 2.22 -4.22
CA CYS A 32 1.74 1.22 -4.33
C CYS A 32 3.09 1.84 -4.72
N GLN A 33 3.10 2.80 -5.64
CA GLN A 33 4.33 3.54 -6.00
C GLN A 33 4.92 4.33 -4.84
N GLN A 34 4.08 4.98 -4.02
CA GLN A 34 4.53 5.68 -2.82
C GLN A 34 5.07 4.75 -1.73
N LEU A 35 4.60 3.51 -1.70
CA LEU A 35 5.11 2.46 -0.81
C LEU A 35 6.38 1.77 -1.34
N GLY A 36 6.87 2.15 -2.53
CA GLY A 36 8.08 1.58 -3.15
C GLY A 36 7.85 0.38 -4.05
N PHE A 37 6.60 0.04 -4.37
CA PHE A 37 6.24 -1.01 -5.32
C PHE A 37 6.03 -0.44 -6.73
N LEU A 38 6.13 -1.27 -7.76
CA LEU A 38 5.96 -0.81 -9.15
C LEU A 38 4.50 -0.45 -9.47
N ASN A 39 3.55 -1.30 -9.06
CA ASN A 39 2.14 -1.12 -9.37
C ASN A 39 1.22 -1.79 -8.34
N ALA A 40 -0.08 -1.52 -8.44
CA ALA A 40 -1.10 -2.33 -7.80
C ALA A 40 -1.25 -3.65 -8.55
N SER A 41 -1.31 -4.76 -7.82
CA SER A 41 -1.61 -6.08 -8.38
C SER A 41 -3.10 -6.38 -8.31
N ASP A 42 -3.75 -5.96 -7.22
CA ASP A 42 -5.17 -6.20 -7.00
C ASP A 42 -5.77 -5.19 -6.00
N THR A 43 -7.04 -4.83 -6.19
CA THR A 43 -7.79 -3.93 -5.31
C THR A 43 -9.18 -4.51 -5.06
N GLU A 44 -9.46 -4.84 -3.81
CA GLU A 44 -10.75 -5.36 -3.37
C GLU A 44 -11.45 -4.38 -2.42
N TYR A 45 -12.78 -4.48 -2.34
CA TYR A 45 -13.60 -3.68 -1.43
C TYR A 45 -14.29 -4.58 -0.42
N VAL A 46 -13.71 -4.65 0.77
CA VAL A 46 -14.13 -5.60 1.81
C VAL A 46 -15.09 -4.93 2.79
N PRO A 47 -16.22 -5.56 3.16
CA PRO A 47 -17.07 -5.06 4.24
C PRO A 47 -16.27 -5.03 5.54
N LEU A 48 -16.26 -3.89 6.23
CA LEU A 48 -15.75 -3.80 7.59
C LEU A 48 -16.85 -3.21 8.47
N ALA A 49 -17.23 -3.93 9.53
CA ALA A 49 -18.14 -3.42 10.55
C ALA A 49 -17.43 -2.35 11.41
N PHE A 50 -17.11 -1.23 10.78
CA PHE A 50 -16.34 -0.16 11.39
C PHE A 50 -17.23 1.05 11.61
N SER A 51 -17.47 1.37 12.88
CA SER A 51 -18.31 2.51 13.29
C SER A 51 -17.51 3.80 13.50
N GLY A 52 -16.19 3.77 13.29
CA GLY A 52 -15.30 4.93 13.46
C GLY A 52 -15.12 5.78 12.20
N LYS A 53 -14.14 6.68 12.24
CA LYS A 53 -13.77 7.55 11.12
C LYS A 53 -13.00 6.81 10.03
N SER A 54 -13.24 7.13 8.77
CA SER A 54 -12.51 6.59 7.64
C SER A 54 -11.98 7.73 6.77
N LEU A 55 -11.04 7.39 5.90
CA LEU A 55 -10.48 8.33 4.94
C LEU A 55 -11.18 8.17 3.59
N LEU A 56 -11.77 9.26 3.10
CA LEU A 56 -12.36 9.33 1.75
C LEU A 56 -11.37 9.93 0.77
N ALA A 57 -11.29 9.34 -0.41
CA ALA A 57 -10.55 9.90 -1.53
C ALA A 57 -11.25 11.13 -2.09
N GLY A 58 -10.47 12.22 -2.23
CA GLY A 58 -10.86 13.43 -2.94
C GLY A 58 -10.04 13.61 -4.21
N GLU A 59 -9.67 14.87 -4.48
CA GLU A 59 -8.78 15.21 -5.59
C GLU A 59 -7.40 14.59 -5.39
N MET A 60 -6.84 14.01 -6.45
CA MET A 60 -5.52 13.39 -6.39
C MET A 60 -4.41 14.45 -6.32
N ARG A 61 -3.76 14.54 -5.16
CA ARG A 61 -2.65 15.46 -4.86
C ARG A 61 -1.32 14.74 -4.85
N LYS A 62 -0.22 15.45 -4.60
CA LYS A 62 1.15 14.90 -4.63
C LYS A 62 1.28 13.66 -3.73
N THR A 63 0.83 13.73 -2.48
CA THR A 63 0.83 12.60 -1.55
C THR A 63 -0.57 11.99 -1.38
N LEU A 64 -0.63 10.71 -1.06
CA LEU A 64 -1.89 10.05 -0.73
C LEU A 64 -2.58 10.75 0.45
N GLN A 65 -1.84 11.10 1.50
CA GLN A 65 -2.37 11.76 2.70
C GLN A 65 -3.07 13.08 2.38
N GLN A 66 -2.55 13.87 1.43
CA GLN A 66 -3.17 15.12 1.00
C GLN A 66 -4.47 14.90 0.20
N SER A 67 -4.61 13.74 -0.41
CA SER A 67 -5.77 13.39 -1.24
C SER A 67 -6.90 12.77 -0.42
N LEU A 68 -6.70 12.59 0.89
CA LEU A 68 -7.60 11.89 1.78
C LEU A 68 -8.16 12.82 2.85
N ASN A 69 -9.47 12.72 3.10
CA ASN A 69 -10.15 13.49 4.13
C ASN A 69 -10.86 12.57 5.14
N SER A 70 -10.76 12.93 6.42
CA SER A 70 -11.47 12.24 7.51
C SER A 70 -12.98 12.43 7.36
N SER A 71 -13.73 11.33 7.43
CA SER A 71 -15.16 11.30 7.12
C SER A 71 -15.81 9.98 7.56
N ARG A 72 -17.11 9.83 7.33
CA ARG A 72 -17.83 8.57 7.54
C ARG A 72 -17.95 7.78 6.23
N CYS A 73 -17.64 6.49 6.27
CA CYS A 73 -17.74 5.62 5.10
C CYS A 73 -19.16 5.08 4.91
N HIS A 74 -19.93 5.70 4.00
CA HIS A 74 -21.33 5.32 3.77
C HIS A 74 -21.49 4.00 3.01
N SER A 75 -20.47 3.58 2.25
CA SER A 75 -20.49 2.31 1.52
C SER A 75 -20.36 1.08 2.44
N GLY A 76 -19.90 1.26 3.68
CA GLY A 76 -19.59 0.15 4.60
C GLY A 76 -18.44 -0.76 4.12
N LYS A 77 -17.73 -0.37 3.06
CA LYS A 77 -16.63 -1.14 2.46
C LYS A 77 -15.33 -0.35 2.51
N GLN A 78 -14.24 -1.05 2.78
CA GLN A 78 -12.90 -0.49 2.86
C GLN A 78 -12.00 -1.05 1.77
N VAL A 79 -10.96 -0.30 1.42
CA VAL A 79 -10.00 -0.68 0.40
C VAL A 79 -9.06 -1.74 0.98
N SER A 80 -9.02 -2.91 0.34
CA SER A 80 -7.95 -3.90 0.48
C SER A 80 -7.06 -3.79 -0.76
N LEU A 81 -5.81 -3.40 -0.56
CA LEU A 81 -4.86 -3.11 -1.65
C LEU A 81 -3.70 -4.09 -1.60
N ARG A 82 -3.44 -4.77 -2.72
CA ARG A 82 -2.23 -5.56 -2.94
C ARG A 82 -1.36 -4.87 -3.98
N CYS A 83 -0.08 -4.75 -3.67
CA CYS A 83 0.93 -4.26 -4.60
C CYS A 83 1.66 -5.43 -5.24
N THR A 84 2.34 -5.19 -6.36
CA THR A 84 3.20 -6.19 -7.01
C THR A 84 4.31 -6.63 -6.06
N ASN A 85 4.45 -7.93 -5.79
CA ASN A 85 5.49 -8.45 -4.90
C ASN A 85 6.90 -8.09 -5.40
N CYS A 86 7.77 -7.63 -4.51
CA CYS A 86 9.18 -7.34 -4.82
C CYS A 86 10.08 -7.41 -3.58
N GLY A 87 11.40 -7.43 -3.77
CA GLY A 87 12.40 -7.15 -2.72
C GLY A 87 12.55 -8.20 -1.61
N GLN A 88 11.87 -9.36 -1.70
CA GLN A 88 12.01 -10.41 -0.71
C GLN A 88 13.29 -11.22 -0.96
N ARG A 89 14.22 -11.18 0.02
CA ARG A 89 15.35 -12.10 0.11
C ARG A 89 15.46 -12.69 1.50
N ILE A 90 16.06 -13.87 1.59
CA ILE A 90 16.44 -14.49 2.85
C ILE A 90 17.94 -14.19 3.08
N SER A 91 18.29 -12.98 3.53
CA SER A 91 19.70 -12.68 3.83
C SER A 91 19.90 -11.47 4.76
N GLY A 92 20.73 -11.66 5.79
CA GLY A 92 21.22 -10.64 6.70
C GLY A 92 22.39 -9.80 6.16
N ARG A 93 23.08 -9.08 7.06
CA ARG A 93 24.27 -8.25 6.76
C ARG A 93 25.46 -9.13 6.36
N ILE A 94 26.22 -8.73 5.34
CA ILE A 94 27.45 -9.40 4.90
C ILE A 94 28.67 -8.66 5.46
N VAL A 95 29.62 -9.38 6.04
CA VAL A 95 30.96 -8.89 6.40
C VAL A 95 31.96 -9.97 5.95
N GLY A 96 32.95 -9.61 5.11
CA GLY A 96 33.92 -10.58 4.56
C GLY A 96 33.31 -11.62 3.60
N GLY A 97 32.46 -11.18 2.67
CA GLY A 97 31.56 -12.04 1.89
C GLY A 97 32.19 -13.17 1.08
N THR A 98 31.37 -14.17 0.77
CA THR A 98 31.67 -15.34 -0.07
C THR A 98 30.71 -15.41 -1.26
N GLU A 99 30.96 -16.33 -2.20
CA GLU A 99 30.09 -16.56 -3.35
C GLU A 99 28.65 -16.88 -2.93
N ALA A 100 27.69 -16.28 -3.63
CA ALA A 100 26.26 -16.46 -3.36
C ALA A 100 25.71 -17.65 -4.14
N SER A 101 24.85 -18.45 -3.50
CA SER A 101 24.07 -19.47 -4.21
C SER A 101 23.13 -18.82 -5.23
N ALA A 102 22.76 -19.57 -6.26
CA ALA A 102 21.72 -19.17 -7.20
C ALA A 102 20.44 -18.70 -6.47
N SER A 103 19.76 -17.69 -7.03
CA SER A 103 18.53 -17.09 -6.49
C SER A 103 18.65 -16.40 -5.13
N LYS A 104 19.83 -16.30 -4.51
CA LYS A 104 20.03 -15.55 -3.26
C LYS A 104 19.80 -14.04 -3.43
N TRP A 105 20.04 -13.55 -4.65
CA TRP A 105 19.77 -12.17 -5.08
C TRP A 105 18.94 -12.22 -6.38
N PRO A 106 17.63 -12.49 -6.29
CA PRO A 106 16.80 -12.77 -7.48
C PRO A 106 16.78 -11.66 -8.52
N TRP A 107 17.05 -10.43 -8.10
CA TRP A 107 17.06 -9.23 -8.94
C TRP A 107 18.46 -8.85 -9.45
N GLN A 108 19.51 -9.64 -9.20
CA GLN A 108 20.85 -9.34 -9.68
C GLN A 108 21.00 -9.71 -11.15
N VAL A 109 21.50 -8.77 -11.95
CA VAL A 109 21.76 -8.94 -13.38
C VAL A 109 23.13 -8.36 -13.74
N SER A 110 23.73 -8.85 -14.82
CA SER A 110 24.97 -8.31 -15.40
C SER A 110 24.65 -7.76 -16.80
N LEU A 111 25.09 -6.53 -17.07
CA LEU A 111 24.98 -5.90 -18.39
C LEU A 111 26.31 -6.11 -19.14
N GLN A 112 26.22 -6.38 -20.45
CA GLN A 112 27.36 -6.60 -21.35
C GLN A 112 27.70 -5.33 -22.14
#